data_AF-A0A920AF44-F1
#
_entry.id   AF-A0A920AF44-F1
#
_cell.length_a   1.000
_cell.length_b   1.000
_cell.length_c   1.000
_cell.angle_alpha   90.00
_cell.angle_beta   90.00
_cell.angle_gamma   90.00
#
_symmetry.space_group_name_H-M   'P 1'
#
loop_
_entity.id
_entity.type
_entity.pdbx_description
1 polymer ?
#
loop_
_entity_poly.entity_id
_entity_poly.type
_entity_poly.pdbx_seq_one_letter_code
_entity_poly.pdbx_strand_id
1 'polypeptide(L)' 'MADELADVLWVLTCIANQTGINLEEAMKKNFEKKTLRDINRHKNNDKLNDH' A
#
# COMPACT_ATOMS: atom_id res chain seq x y z
N MET A 1 -13.69 12.24 8.49
CA MET A 1 -13.09 11.33 7.49
C MET A 1 -11.61 11.64 7.23
N ALA A 2 -11.23 12.79 6.69
CA ALA A 2 -9.81 13.10 6.46
C ALA A 2 -8.98 13.13 7.76
N ASP A 3 -9.51 13.75 8.82
CA ASP A 3 -8.85 13.81 10.12
C ASP A 3 -8.68 12.43 10.76
N GLU A 4 -9.72 11.59 10.68
CA GLU A 4 -9.66 10.21 11.20
C GLU A 4 -8.62 9.36 10.46
N LEU A 5 -8.43 9.58 9.16
CA LEU A 5 -7.38 8.91 8.38
C LEU A 5 -5.98 9.41 8.78
N ALA A 6 -5.85 10.69 9.13
CA ALA A 6 -4.61 11.24 9.66
C ALA A 6 -4.28 10.65 11.05
N ASP A 7 -5.28 10.48 11.92
CA ASP A 7 -5.10 9.85 13.23
C ASP A 7 -4.62 8.40 13.11
N VAL A 8 -5.21 7.63 12.18
CA VAL A 8 -4.76 6.26 11.89
C VAL A 8 -3.31 6.24 11.39
N LEU A 9 -2.96 7.14 10.47
CA LEU A 9 -1.59 7.23 9.95
C LEU A 9 -0.58 7.61 11.04
N TRP A 10 -0.96 8.52 11.94
CA TRP A 10 -0.15 8.92 13.08
C TRP A 10 0.14 7.74 14.01
N VAL A 11 -0.90 7.00 14.41
CA VAL A 11 -0.74 5.83 15.28
C VAL A 11 0.16 4.76 14.63
N LEU A 12 -0.02 4.49 13.34
CA LEU A 12 0.84 3.55 12.60
C LEU A 12 2.30 3.99 12.57
N THR A 13 2.55 5.29 12.43
CA THR A 13 3.90 5.86 12.48
C THR A 13 4.52 5.68 13.86
N CYS A 14 3.77 5.93 14.94
CA CYS A 14 4.24 5.68 16.31
C CYS A 14 4.59 4.21 16.56
N ILE A 15 3.76 3.28 16.09
CA ILE A 15 4.02 1.83 16.24
C ILE A 15 5.29 1.43 15.51
N ALA A 16 5.51 1.93 14.29
CA ALA A 16 6.73 1.64 13.55
C ALA A 16 7.98 2.18 14.25
N ASN A 17 7.90 3.40 14.80
CA ASN A 17 8.99 3.99 15.58
C ASN A 17 9.29 3.16 16.84
N GLN A 18 8.26 2.69 17.56
CA GLN A 18 8.42 1.88 18.77
C GLN A 18 9.03 0.50 18.49
N THR A 19 8.74 -0.07 17.32
CA THR A 19 9.20 -1.42 16.92
C THR A 19 10.47 -1.41 16.08
N GLY A 20 11.01 -0.23 15.75
CA GLY A 20 12.20 -0.08 14.91
C GLY A 20 11.97 -0.44 13.44
N ILE A 21 10.72 -0.38 12.97
CA ILE A 21 10.37 -0.67 11.58
C ILE A 21 10.67 0.56 10.72
N ASN A 22 11.49 0.37 9.68
CA ASN A 22 11.67 1.38 8.65
C ASN A 22 10.47 1.39 7.68
N LEU A 23 9.58 2.38 7.85
CA LEU A 23 8.38 2.53 7.02
C LEU A 23 8.69 2.83 5.56
N GLU A 24 9.77 3.55 5.25
CA GLU A 24 10.16 3.86 3.87
C GLU A 24 10.50 2.57 3.12
N GLU A 25 11.34 1.73 3.70
CA GLU A 25 11.73 0.45 3.10
C GLU A 25 10.52 -0.50 2.99
N ALA A 26 9.68 -0.57 4.03
CA ALA A 26 8.49 -1.40 4.05
C ALA A 26 7.47 -0.95 2.98
N MET A 27 7.26 0.37 2.83
CA MET A 27 6.40 0.92 1.77
C MET A 27 6.97 0.63 0.39
N LYS A 28 8.28 0.82 0.18
CA LYS A 28 8.93 0.53 -1.11
C LYS A 28 8.75 -0.94 -1.52
N LYS A 29 9.05 -1.88 -0.62
CA LYS A 29 8.82 -3.33 -0.85
C LYS A 29 7.36 -3.65 -1.13
N ASN A 30 6.43 -3.00 -0.43
CA ASN A 30 5.00 -3.20 -0.65
C ASN A 30 4.56 -2.68 -2.03
N PHE A 31 5.06 -1.54 -2.48
CA PHE A 31 4.81 -1.03 -3.82
C PHE A 31 5.40 -1.95 -4.89
N GLU A 32 6.65 -2.38 -4.75
CA GLU A 32 7.27 -3.36 -5.67
C GLU A 32 6.43 -4.64 -5.77
N LYS A 33 6.01 -5.20 -4.64
CA LYS A 33 5.14 -6.39 -4.59
C LYS A 33 3.80 -6.15 -5.29
N LYS A 34 3.16 -5.00 -5.07
CA LYS A 34 1.87 -4.66 -5.70
C LYS A 34 2.02 -4.42 -7.19
N THR A 35 3.06 -3.73 -7.62
CA THR A 35 3.41 -3.56 -9.03
C THR A 35 3.58 -4.92 -9.68
N LEU A 36 4.42 -5.80 -9.13
CA LEU A 36 4.63 -7.16 -9.65
C LEU A 36 3.34 -7.97 -9.74
N ARG A 37 2.51 -7.94 -8.70
CA ARG A 37 1.19 -8.60 -8.69
C ARG A 37 0.28 -8.05 -9.79
N ASP A 38 0.32 -6.74 -10.02
CA ASP A 38 -0.62 -6.05 -10.91
C ASP A 38 -0.15 -5.99 -12.38
N ILE A 39 1.10 -6.36 -12.69
CA ILE A 39 1.64 -6.46 -14.06
C ILE A 39 0.74 -7.27 -15.00
N ASN A 40 0.17 -8.37 -14.50
CA ASN A 40 -0.74 -9.22 -15.27
C ASN A 40 -2.21 -9.02 -14.91
N ARG A 41 -2.49 -8.34 -13.78
CA ARG A 41 -3.86 -8.11 -13.30
C ARG A 41 -4.63 -7.16 -14.23
N HIS A 42 -3.96 -6.20 -14.87
CA HIS A 42 -4.62 -5.32 -15.84
C HIS A 42 -4.76 -5.94 -17.24
N LYS A 43 -3.85 -6.85 -17.63
CA LYS A 43 -3.87 -7.49 -18.95
C LYS A 43 -4.93 -8.59 -19.09
N ASN A 44 -5.25 -9.27 -17.98
CA ASN A 44 -6.20 -10.40 -17.94
C ASN A 44 -7.48 -10.08 -17.15
N ASN A 45 -7.83 -8.79 -16.97
CA ASN A 45 -9.08 -8.45 -16.29
C ASN A 45 -10.21 -8.34 -17.30
N ASP A 46 -11.06 -9.35 -17.34
CA ASP A 46 -12.25 -9.36 -18.22
C ASP A 46 -13.20 -8.20 -17.94
N LYS A 47 -13.18 -7.61 -16.72
CA LYS A 47 -13.95 -6.39 -16.40
C LYS A 47 -13.39 -5.10 -17.02
N LEU A 48 -12.16 -5.14 -17.56
CA LEU A 48 -11.56 -4.07 -18.37
C LEU A 48 -11.65 -4.37 -19.87
N ASN A 49 -12.07 -5.59 -20.23
CA ASN A 49 -12.42 -5.99 -21.58
C ASN A 49 -13.95 -6.03 -21.71
N ASP A 50 -14.61 -4.88 -21.56
CA ASP A 50 -16.02 -4.76 -21.93
C ASP A 50 -16.14 -3.86 -23.17
N HIS A 51 -16.76 -4.45 -24.20
CA HIS A 51 -17.52 -3.88 -25.33
C HIS A 51 -17.17 -2.49 -25.90
#